data_AF-A0A9R1VB37-F1
#
_entry.id   AF-A0A9R1VB37-F1
#
_cell.length_a   1.000
_cell.length_b   1.000
_cell.length_c   1.000
_cell.angle_alpha   90.00
_cell.angle_beta   90.00
_cell.angle_gamma   90.00
#
_symmetry.space_group_name_H-M   'P 1'
#
loop_
_entity.id
_entity.type
_entity.pdbx_description
1 polymer ?
#
loop_
_entity_poly.entity_id
_entity_poly.type
_entity_poly.pdbx_seq_one_letter_code
_entity_poly.pdbx_strand_id
1 'polypeptide(L)'
;MAPPTIVTHHHPMNIRILRIVLKQEKKDYVFERQTSDELPILPMVAHDAWKKHINDSLDVSCLMLASIVPNLQRDLEHFTVFDMIEYLKQMSGQQDRTEMFEIVRALHGMKMEDSGNVNKHVLKMKSYLDQLERLVSPYP
;
A
#
# COMPACT_ATOMS: atom_id res chain seq x y z
N MET A 1 -15.05 30.26 -2.74
CA MET A 1 -14.51 28.98 -3.26
C MET A 1 -14.07 28.16 -2.06
N ALA A 2 -14.73 27.02 -1.81
CA ALA A 2 -14.35 26.13 -0.72
C ALA A 2 -12.93 25.55 -0.97
N PRO A 3 -12.15 25.26 0.09
CA PRO A 3 -10.87 24.57 -0.09
C PRO A 3 -11.14 23.21 -0.75
N PRO A 4 -10.23 22.69 -1.60
CA PRO A 4 -10.33 21.30 -2.01
C PRO A 4 -10.27 20.45 -0.75
N THR A 5 -11.36 19.74 -0.46
CA THR A 5 -11.38 18.69 0.54
C THR A 5 -10.28 17.72 0.14
N ILE A 6 -9.16 17.75 0.85
CA ILE A 6 -8.16 16.70 0.76
C ILE A 6 -8.90 15.47 1.28
N VAL A 7 -9.40 14.65 0.35
CA VAL A 7 -9.88 13.32 0.68
C VAL A 7 -8.69 12.68 1.37
N THR A 8 -8.79 12.48 2.68
CA THR A 8 -7.82 11.70 3.42
C THR A 8 -7.94 10.29 2.86
N HIS A 9 -7.18 10.00 1.81
CA HIS A 9 -7.10 8.67 1.24
C HIS A 9 -6.46 7.80 2.32
N HIS A 10 -7.30 7.12 3.08
CA HIS A 10 -6.89 6.08 4.00
C HIS A 10 -6.04 5.10 3.21
N HIS A 11 -4.74 5.08 3.49
CA HIS A 11 -3.86 4.09 2.88
C HIS A 11 -4.42 2.71 3.29
N PRO A 12 -4.70 1.81 2.33
CA PRO A 12 -5.58 0.65 2.53
C PRO A 12 -5.06 -0.35 3.58
N MET A 13 -3.77 -0.28 3.93
CA MET A 13 -3.12 -1.11 4.94
C MET A 13 -1.97 -0.36 5.63
N ASN A 14 -1.80 -0.41 6.96
CA ASN A 14 -0.59 0.15 7.58
C ASN A 14 0.62 -0.79 7.40
N ILE A 15 1.18 -0.81 6.18
CA ILE A 15 2.28 -1.70 5.75
C ILE A 15 3.49 -1.61 6.70
N ARG A 16 3.75 -0.41 7.25
CA ARG A 16 4.87 -0.18 8.18
C ARG A 16 4.67 -0.93 9.50
N ILE A 17 3.47 -0.86 10.08
CA ILE A 17 3.15 -1.57 11.32
C ILE A 17 3.20 -3.09 11.09
N LEU A 18 2.57 -3.55 10.00
CA LEU A 18 2.57 -4.98 9.66
C LEU A 18 4.00 -5.52 9.54
N ARG A 19 4.88 -4.81 8.84
CA ARG A 19 6.29 -5.22 8.67
C ARG A 19 7.05 -5.29 10.01
N ILE A 20 6.75 -4.41 10.96
CA ILE A 20 7.36 -4.45 12.31
C ILE A 20 6.92 -5.72 13.05
N VAL A 21 5.61 -5.99 13.07
CA VAL A 21 5.04 -7.16 13.74
C VAL A 21 5.59 -8.46 13.14
N LEU A 22 5.64 -8.57 11.81
CA LEU A 22 6.12 -9.77 11.14
C LEU A 22 7.61 -10.05 11.35
N LYS A 23 8.43 -8.99 11.44
CA LYS A 23 9.85 -9.13 11.81
C LYS A 23 10.00 -9.60 13.26
N GLN A 24 9.18 -9.09 14.17
CA GLN A 24 9.19 -9.52 15.57
C GLN A 24 8.81 -11.01 15.70
N GLU A 25 7.80 -11.45 14.94
CA GLU A 25 7.31 -12.84 14.93
C GLU A 25 8.20 -13.80 14.11
N LYS A 26 9.22 -13.30 13.41
CA LYS A 26 10.09 -14.07 12.49
C LYS A 26 9.30 -14.76 11.36
N LYS A 27 8.26 -14.09 10.85
CA LYS A 27 7.36 -14.59 9.78
C LYS A 27 7.45 -13.76 8.50
N ASP A 28 8.39 -12.81 8.41
CA ASP A 28 8.60 -11.99 7.23
C ASP A 28 9.04 -12.80 6.00
N TYR A 29 9.66 -13.97 6.22
CA TYR A 29 10.02 -14.91 5.15
C TYR A 29 8.82 -15.47 4.37
N VAL A 30 7.60 -15.43 4.93
CA VAL A 30 6.37 -15.89 4.27
C VAL A 30 6.12 -15.11 2.97
N PHE A 31 6.64 -13.88 2.90
CA PHE A 31 6.53 -13.05 1.69
C PHE A 31 7.45 -13.49 0.55
N GLU A 32 8.52 -14.21 0.85
CA GLU A 32 9.54 -14.60 -0.13
C GLU A 32 9.28 -15.99 -0.70
N ARG A 33 8.46 -16.80 -0.02
CA ARG A 33 8.27 -18.21 -0.32
C ARG A 33 6.80 -18.49 -0.60
N GLN A 34 6.46 -18.71 -1.87
CA GLN A 34 5.14 -19.21 -2.24
C GLN A 34 4.93 -20.58 -1.57
N THR A 35 3.83 -20.72 -0.84
CA THR A 35 3.35 -22.01 -0.36
C THR A 35 3.02 -22.89 -1.56
N SER A 36 3.68 -24.04 -1.68
CA SER A 36 3.23 -25.09 -2.58
C SER A 36 2.11 -25.86 -1.88
N ASP A 37 0.94 -25.93 -2.52
CA ASP A 37 -0.24 -26.67 -2.05
C ASP A 37 -0.06 -28.19 -2.10
N GLU A 38 0.97 -28.68 -2.78
CA GLU A 38 1.24 -30.11 -2.90
C GLU A 38 1.80 -30.67 -1.60
N LEU A 39 1.14 -31.70 -1.07
CA LEU A 39 1.65 -32.51 0.03
C LEU A 39 2.96 -33.15 -0.42
N PRO A 40 4.10 -32.69 0.10
CA PRO A 40 5.34 -33.29 -0.34
C PRO A 40 5.43 -34.68 0.29
N ILE A 41 5.72 -35.70 -0.51
CA ILE A 41 6.17 -37.01 -0.01
C ILE A 41 7.58 -36.79 0.55
N LEU A 42 7.67 -36.15 1.70
CA LEU A 42 8.89 -35.62 2.28
C LEU A 42 9.20 -36.36 3.58
N PRO A 43 10.49 -36.55 3.94
CA PRO A 43 10.88 -37.05 5.25
C PRO A 43 10.21 -36.25 6.37
N MET A 44 9.92 -36.88 7.53
CA MET A 44 9.20 -36.27 8.67
C MET A 44 9.59 -34.81 8.98
N VAL A 45 10.90 -34.51 9.00
CA VAL A 45 11.44 -33.17 9.28
C VAL A 45 10.96 -32.13 8.27
N ALA A 46 10.82 -32.52 7.02
CA ALA A 46 10.43 -31.65 5.94
C ALA A 46 8.90 -31.49 5.85
N HIS A 47 8.14 -32.49 6.33
CA HIS A 47 6.71 -32.35 6.60
C HIS A 47 6.43 -31.36 7.74
N ASP A 48 7.19 -31.42 8.84
CA ASP A 48 7.04 -30.47 9.96
C ASP A 48 7.37 -29.03 9.55
N ALA A 49 8.41 -28.86 8.73
CA ALA A 49 8.75 -27.55 8.16
C ALA A 49 7.65 -27.01 7.23
N TRP A 50 7.03 -27.87 6.40
CA TRP A 50 5.89 -27.50 5.56
C TRP A 50 4.68 -27.09 6.41
N LYS A 51 4.31 -27.90 7.41
CA LYS A 51 3.19 -27.61 8.31
C LYS A 51 3.38 -26.29 9.06
N LYS A 52 4.60 -26.03 9.53
CA LYS A 52 4.97 -24.74 10.13
C LYS A 52 4.75 -23.59 9.15
N HIS A 53 5.21 -23.73 7.91
CA HIS A 53 5.04 -22.71 6.88
C HIS A 53 3.56 -22.40 6.58
N ILE A 54 2.70 -23.43 6.52
CA ILE A 54 1.25 -23.25 6.32
C ILE A 54 0.63 -22.47 7.49
N ASN A 55 0.98 -22.82 8.73
CA ASN A 55 0.49 -22.11 9.92
C ASN A 55 0.97 -20.65 9.95
N ASP A 56 2.26 -20.43 9.67
CA ASP A 56 2.83 -19.07 9.65
C ASP A 56 2.20 -18.24 8.52
N SER A 57 1.86 -18.85 7.38
CA SER A 57 1.12 -18.20 6.29
C SER A 57 -0.30 -17.79 6.70
N LEU A 58 -1.01 -18.67 7.42
CA LEU A 58 -2.35 -18.38 7.94
C LEU A 58 -2.33 -17.21 8.95
N ASP A 59 -1.39 -17.22 9.89
CA ASP A 59 -1.22 -16.12 10.86
C ASP A 59 -0.96 -14.79 10.15
N VAL A 60 -0.12 -14.81 9.11
CA VAL A 60 0.22 -13.64 8.31
C VAL A 60 -0.99 -13.12 7.52
N SER A 61 -1.80 -14.00 6.92
CA SER A 61 -3.07 -13.63 6.27
C SER A 61 -4.04 -12.97 7.26
N CYS A 62 -4.20 -13.54 8.46
CA CYS A 62 -5.07 -12.96 9.49
C CYS A 62 -4.61 -11.57 9.93
N LEU A 63 -3.30 -11.39 10.15
CA LEU A 63 -2.72 -10.09 10.49
C LEU A 63 -2.89 -9.07 9.35
N MET A 64 -2.74 -9.49 8.10
CA MET A 64 -3.00 -8.63 6.94
C MET A 64 -4.45 -8.17 6.91
N LEU A 65 -5.41 -9.09 6.98
CA LEU A 65 -6.84 -8.78 6.99
C LEU A 65 -7.23 -7.86 8.15
N ALA A 66 -6.68 -8.08 9.35
CA ALA A 66 -6.92 -7.22 10.52
C ALA A 66 -6.34 -5.81 10.35
N SER A 67 -5.29 -5.65 9.54
CA SER A 67 -4.63 -4.37 9.28
C SER A 67 -5.16 -3.61 8.07
N ILE A 68 -6.01 -4.27 7.26
CA ILE A 68 -6.67 -3.71 6.08
C ILE A 68 -7.94 -2.96 6.50
N VAL A 69 -8.26 -1.89 5.77
CA VAL A 69 -9.50 -1.14 6.01
C VAL A 69 -10.74 -2.03 5.81
N PRO A 70 -11.79 -1.90 6.64
CA PRO A 70 -12.95 -2.82 6.64
C PRO A 70 -13.61 -3.02 5.28
N ASN A 71 -13.62 -1.95 4.48
CA ASN A 71 -14.22 -1.88 3.15
C ASN A 71 -13.60 -2.90 2.18
N LEU A 72 -12.31 -3.23 2.38
CA LEU A 72 -11.52 -4.08 1.50
C LEU A 72 -11.31 -5.47 2.10
N GLN A 73 -11.55 -5.63 3.40
CA GLN A 73 -11.33 -6.88 4.12
C GLN A 73 -12.13 -8.03 3.50
N ARG A 74 -13.43 -7.83 3.25
CA ARG A 74 -14.34 -8.86 2.69
C ARG A 74 -13.89 -9.36 1.31
N ASP A 75 -13.33 -8.48 0.50
CA ASP A 75 -12.90 -8.82 -0.86
C ASP A 75 -11.60 -9.64 -0.85
N LEU A 76 -10.88 -9.63 0.27
CA LEU A 76 -9.58 -10.29 0.45
C LEU A 76 -9.63 -11.52 1.37
N GLU A 77 -10.77 -11.84 1.99
CA GLU A 77 -10.89 -12.96 2.96
C GLU A 77 -10.44 -14.31 2.41
N HIS A 78 -10.52 -14.51 1.09
CA HIS A 78 -10.16 -15.76 0.41
C HIS A 78 -8.81 -15.70 -0.31
N PHE A 79 -8.08 -14.59 -0.21
CA PHE A 79 -6.82 -14.42 -0.91
C PHE A 79 -5.70 -15.12 -0.15
N THR A 80 -4.72 -15.66 -0.87
CA THR A 80 -3.46 -16.05 -0.24
C THR A 80 -2.68 -14.81 0.18
N VAL A 81 -1.70 -14.97 1.08
CA VAL A 81 -0.74 -13.91 1.42
C VAL A 81 -0.15 -13.26 0.16
N PHE A 82 0.19 -14.07 -0.85
CA PHE A 82 0.77 -13.59 -2.09
C PHE A 82 -0.22 -12.74 -2.90
N ASP A 83 -1.45 -13.24 -3.08
CA ASP A 83 -2.49 -12.54 -3.83
C ASP A 83 -2.87 -11.22 -3.15
N MET A 84 -2.96 -11.19 -1.81
CA MET A 84 -3.22 -9.96 -1.05
C MET A 84 -2.14 -8.92 -1.32
N ILE A 85 -0.86 -9.31 -1.32
CA ILE A 85 0.25 -8.40 -1.58
C ILE A 85 0.23 -7.87 -3.00
N GLU A 86 -0.02 -8.73 -3.99
CA GLU A 86 -0.09 -8.31 -5.39
C GLU A 86 -1.24 -7.34 -5.61
N TYR A 87 -2.42 -7.66 -5.08
CA TYR A 87 -3.59 -6.80 -5.15
C TYR A 87 -3.35 -5.44 -4.49
N LEU A 88 -2.77 -5.42 -3.28
CA LEU A 88 -2.45 -4.18 -2.57
C LEU A 88 -1.40 -3.34 -3.32
N LYS A 89 -0.39 -3.97 -3.95
CA LYS A 89 0.60 -3.27 -4.81
C LYS A 89 -0.06 -2.64 -6.04
N GLN A 90 -0.99 -3.35 -6.67
CA GLN A 90 -1.72 -2.82 -7.82
C GLN A 90 -2.62 -1.65 -7.42
N MET A 91 -3.36 -1.78 -6.31
CA MET A 91 -4.19 -0.71 -5.77
C MET A 91 -3.37 0.52 -5.36
N SER A 92 -2.25 0.33 -4.66
CA SER A 92 -1.39 1.46 -4.27
C SER A 92 -0.85 2.18 -5.50
N GLY A 93 -0.41 1.43 -6.52
CA GLY A 93 0.04 2.02 -7.77
C GLY A 93 -1.07 2.75 -8.54
N GLN A 94 -2.32 2.27 -8.48
CA GLN A 94 -3.46 3.00 -9.04
C GLN A 94 -3.74 4.29 -8.27
N GLN A 95 -3.70 4.25 -6.93
CA GLN A 95 -3.91 5.42 -6.09
C GLN A 95 -2.84 6.50 -6.34
N ASP A 96 -1.56 6.12 -6.41
CA ASP A 96 -0.47 7.05 -6.70
C ASP A 96 -0.64 7.73 -8.07
N ARG A 97 -1.07 6.97 -9.08
CA ARG A 97 -1.37 7.51 -10.42
C ARG A 97 -2.56 8.47 -10.40
N THR A 98 -3.61 8.15 -9.65
CA THR A 98 -4.77 9.04 -9.48
C THR A 98 -4.39 10.32 -8.75
N GLU A 99 -3.61 10.24 -7.66
CA GLU A 99 -3.12 11.41 -6.92
C GLU A 99 -2.24 12.30 -7.82
N MET A 100 -1.30 11.69 -8.55
CA MET A 100 -0.46 12.38 -9.53
C MET A 100 -1.32 13.10 -10.58
N PHE A 101 -2.33 12.42 -11.13
CA PHE A 101 -3.21 13.00 -12.14
C PHE A 101 -4.01 14.20 -11.60
N GLU A 102 -4.56 14.12 -10.39
CA GLU A 102 -5.30 15.23 -9.79
C GLU A 102 -4.37 16.43 -9.48
N ILE A 103 -3.13 16.19 -9.04
CA ILE A 103 -2.16 17.26 -8.84
C ILE A 103 -1.78 17.92 -10.17
N VAL A 104 -1.48 17.13 -11.21
CA VAL A 104 -1.16 17.66 -12.56
C VAL A 104 -2.34 18.44 -13.13
N ARG A 105 -3.56 17.93 -12.96
CA ARG A 105 -4.79 18.63 -13.37
C ARG A 105 -4.95 19.96 -12.64
N ALA A 106 -4.77 19.98 -11.32
CA ALA A 106 -4.85 21.19 -10.52
C ALA A 106 -3.76 22.21 -10.92
N LEU A 107 -2.55 21.74 -11.23
CA LEU A 107 -1.44 22.56 -11.68
C LEU A 107 -1.68 23.16 -13.06
N HIS A 108 -2.14 22.35 -14.01
CA HIS A 108 -2.51 22.81 -15.35
C HIS A 108 -3.66 23.82 -15.33
N GLY A 109 -4.62 23.66 -14.41
CA GLY A 109 -5.75 24.58 -14.24
C GLY A 109 -5.42 25.86 -13.47
N MET A 110 -4.25 25.97 -12.85
CA MET A 110 -3.90 27.16 -12.07
C MET A 110 -3.72 28.37 -12.98
N LYS A 111 -4.52 29.40 -12.70
CA LYS A 111 -4.34 30.75 -13.25
C LYS A 111 -4.13 31.70 -12.08
N MET A 112 -3.24 32.67 -12.28
CA MET A 112 -3.11 33.79 -11.36
C MET A 112 -4.28 34.74 -11.57
N GLU A 113 -4.93 35.18 -10.50
CA GLU A 113 -5.97 36.22 -10.60
C GLU A 113 -5.33 37.57 -10.99
N ASP A 114 -6.04 38.40 -11.75
CA ASP A 114 -5.51 39.67 -12.30
C ASP A 114 -5.04 40.66 -11.23
N SER A 115 -5.56 40.56 -10.00
CA SER A 115 -5.14 41.34 -8.82
C SER A 115 -4.39 40.49 -7.78
N GLY A 116 -4.00 39.28 -8.14
CA GLY A 116 -3.39 38.31 -7.25
C GLY A 116 -1.94 38.63 -6.89
N ASN A 117 -1.52 38.20 -5.69
CA ASN A 117 -0.13 38.28 -5.28
C ASN A 117 0.70 37.18 -5.94
N VAL A 118 1.69 37.57 -6.75
CA VAL A 118 2.59 36.67 -7.48
C VAL A 118 3.29 35.67 -6.56
N ASN A 119 3.80 36.12 -5.40
CA ASN A 119 4.52 35.26 -4.46
C ASN A 119 3.59 34.16 -3.89
N LYS A 120 2.35 34.52 -3.52
CA LYS A 120 1.33 33.55 -3.09
C LYS A 120 1.03 32.51 -4.18
N HIS A 121 0.93 32.95 -5.43
CA HIS A 121 0.69 32.05 -6.56
C HIS A 121 1.85 31.07 -6.76
N VAL A 122 3.09 31.58 -6.79
CA VAL A 122 4.31 30.77 -6.93
C VAL A 122 4.48 29.76 -5.79
N LEU A 123 4.22 30.17 -4.53
CA LEU A 123 4.27 29.25 -3.39
C LEU A 123 3.24 28.13 -3.51
N LYS A 124 2.03 28.43 -4.01
CA LYS A 124 1.02 27.41 -4.27
C LYS A 124 1.46 26.45 -5.37
N MET A 125 2.03 26.96 -6.47
CA MET A 125 2.60 26.11 -7.53
C MET A 125 3.72 25.22 -7.02
N LYS A 126 4.65 25.78 -6.25
CA LYS A 126 5.73 25.03 -5.61
C LYS A 126 5.16 23.89 -4.74
N SER A 127 4.14 24.16 -3.94
CA SER A 127 3.54 23.12 -3.09
C SER A 127 3.01 21.92 -3.89
N TYR A 128 2.46 22.13 -5.08
CA TYR A 128 2.02 21.02 -5.94
C TYR A 128 3.20 20.28 -6.58
N LEU A 129 4.26 20.99 -6.97
CA LEU A 129 5.50 20.38 -7.47
C LEU A 129 6.19 19.53 -6.39
N ASP A 130 6.27 20.02 -5.15
CA ASP A 130 6.82 19.27 -4.02
C ASP A 130 5.99 18.00 -3.74
N GLN A 131 4.66 18.06 -3.93
CA GLN A 131 3.78 16.87 -3.83
C GLN A 131 4.02 15.87 -4.97
N LEU A 132 4.25 16.34 -6.20
CA LEU A 132 4.59 15.46 -7.33
C LEU A 132 5.95 14.78 -7.11
N GLU A 133 6.95 15.52 -6.63
CA GLU A 133 8.27 14.97 -6.34
C GLU A 133 8.19 13.83 -5.32
N ARG A 134 7.33 13.96 -4.30
CA ARG A 134 7.06 12.90 -3.32
C ARG A 134 6.46 11.62 -3.94
N LEU A 135 5.61 11.75 -4.95
CA LEU A 135 4.94 10.61 -5.60
C LEU A 135 5.84 9.89 -6.62
N VAL A 136 6.78 10.62 -7.23
CA VAL A 136 7.69 10.07 -8.24
C VAL A 136 8.98 9.52 -7.61
N SER A 137 9.33 9.99 -6.41
CA SER A 137 10.50 9.47 -5.68
C SER A 137 10.17 8.12 -5.04
N PRO A 138 10.85 7.01 -5.41
CA PRO A 138 10.78 5.79 -4.62
C PRO A 138 11.31 6.14 -3.22
N TYR A 139 10.49 5.87 -2.20
CA TYR A 139 10.90 6.04 -0.81
C TYR A 139 12.25 5.32 -0.60
N PRO A 140 13.27 5.96 0.01
CA PRO A 140 14.54 5.32 0.31
C PRO A 140 14.39 4.16 1.31
#